data_AF-A0A7K0FSY0-F1
#
_entry.id   AF-A0A7K0FSY0-F1
#
_cell.length_a   1.000
_cell.length_b   1.000
_cell.length_c   1.000
_cell.angle_alpha   90.00
_cell.angle_beta   90.00
_cell.angle_gamma   90.00
#
_symmetry.space_group_name_H-M   'P 1'
#
loop_
_entity.id
_entity.type
_entity.pdbx_description
1 polymer ?
#
loop_
_entity_poly.entity_id
_entity_poly.type
_entity_poly.pdbx_seq_one_letter_code
_entity_poly.pdbx_strand_id
1 'polypeptide(L)'
;MTKIDALFNTLQKIYFILHHYHLKNAAGEPEPDDQQLNRQQVKEYLGISESTYKRKVREGALHPMKLPGGDNFIKAYWQMSTRKV
;
A
#
# COMPACT_ATOMS: atom_id res chain seq x y z
N MET A 1 -12.04 28.84 26.41
CA MET A 1 -11.29 27.66 25.93
C MET A 1 -9.81 28.01 25.90
N THR A 2 -8.99 27.19 26.54
CA THR A 2 -7.54 27.33 26.47
C THR A 2 -7.05 26.90 25.07
N LYS A 3 -5.85 27.35 24.68
CA LYS A 3 -5.24 26.92 23.41
C LYS A 3 -5.07 25.40 23.34
N ILE A 4 -4.89 24.76 24.49
CA ILE A 4 -4.79 23.30 24.65
C ILE A 4 -6.14 22.64 24.32
N ASP A 5 -7.25 23.20 24.79
CA ASP A 5 -8.60 22.68 24.48
C ASP A 5 -8.90 22.76 22.97
N ALA A 6 -8.47 23.85 22.32
CA ALA A 6 -8.64 24.02 20.87
C ALA A 6 -7.79 23.02 20.07
N LEU A 7 -6.55 22.76 20.52
CA LEU A 7 -5.68 21.75 19.92
C LEU A 7 -6.28 20.35 20.06
N PHE A 8 -6.74 19.99 21.26
CA PHE A 8 -7.35 18.69 21.52
C PHE A 8 -8.62 18.49 20.68
N ASN A 9 -9.46 19.53 20.56
CA ASN A 9 -10.65 19.50 19.73
C ASN A 9 -10.31 19.30 18.24
N THR A 10 -9.26 19.96 17.76
CA THR A 10 -8.79 19.82 16.37
C THR A 10 -8.27 18.40 16.10
N LEU A 11 -7.45 17.86 16.99
CA LEU A 11 -6.94 16.48 16.89
C LEU A 11 -8.08 15.46 16.95
N GLN A 12 -9.06 15.66 17.83
CA GLN A 12 -10.22 14.79 17.95
C GLN A 12 -11.06 14.78 16.66
N LYS A 13 -11.22 15.94 16.00
CA LYS A 13 -11.91 16.04 14.71
C LYS A 13 -11.14 15.34 13.60
N ILE A 14 -9.83 15.51 13.53
CA ILE A 14 -8.99 14.83 12.54
C ILE A 14 -9.09 13.31 12.72
N TYR A 15 -8.96 12.83 13.96
CA TYR A 15 -9.11 11.42 14.29
C TYR A 15 -10.48 10.88 13.87
N PHE A 16 -11.56 11.61 14.18
CA PHE A 16 -12.91 11.17 13.84
C PHE A 16 -13.12 11.09 12.31
N ILE A 17 -12.60 12.06 11.57
CA ILE A 17 -12.65 12.07 10.10
C ILE A 17 -11.88 10.86 9.56
N LEU A 18 -10.62 10.67 9.97
CA LEU A 18 -9.79 9.56 9.48
C LEU A 18 -10.40 8.19 9.81
N HIS A 19 -10.89 8.02 11.04
CA HIS A 19 -11.52 6.78 11.47
C HIS A 19 -12.83 6.51 10.71
N HIS A 20 -13.63 7.55 10.44
CA HIS A 20 -14.85 7.43 9.65
C HIS A 20 -14.55 7.05 8.20
N TYR A 21 -13.53 7.64 7.57
CA TYR A 21 -13.09 7.24 6.23
C TYR A 21 -12.56 5.81 6.20
N HIS A 22 -11.73 5.41 7.17
CA HIS A 22 -11.19 4.06 7.25
C HIS A 22 -12.31 3.01 7.44
N LEU A 23 -13.29 3.26 8.32
CA LEU A 23 -14.43 2.35 8.51
C LEU A 23 -15.36 2.28 7.30
N LYS A 24 -15.57 3.41 6.61
CA LYS A 24 -16.39 3.47 5.39
C LYS A 24 -15.71 2.73 4.23
N ASN A 25 -14.38 2.80 4.15
CA ASN A 25 -13.58 2.07 3.15
C ASN A 25 -13.43 0.59 3.53
N ALA A 26 -13.39 0.23 4.81
CA ALA A 26 -13.34 -1.18 5.26
C ALA A 26 -14.62 -1.97 4.91
N ALA A 27 -15.76 -1.29 4.73
CA ALA A 27 -17.00 -1.90 4.25
C ALA A 27 -17.06 -2.04 2.70
N GLY A 28 -16.07 -1.52 1.98
CA GLY A 28 -16.00 -1.52 0.51
C GLY A 28 -14.57 -1.56 0.02
N GLU A 29 -14.03 -2.79 -0.05
CA GLU A 29 -12.69 -3.17 -0.49
C GLU A 29 -11.51 -2.62 0.35
N PRO A 30 -10.55 -3.49 0.76
CA PRO A 30 -9.32 -3.02 1.39
C PRO A 30 -8.62 -2.04 0.44
N GLU A 31 -8.16 -0.91 0.98
CA GLU A 31 -7.37 0.05 0.22
C GLU A 31 -6.30 -0.69 -0.59
N PRO A 32 -6.12 -0.37 -1.89
CA PRO A 32 -5.12 -1.03 -2.72
C PRO A 32 -3.68 -0.76 -2.25
N ASP A 33 -3.48 0.09 -1.25
CA ASP A 33 -2.19 0.47 -0.70
C ASP A 33 -1.64 -0.58 0.29
N ASP A 34 -2.51 -1.23 1.07
CA ASP A 34 -2.11 -2.15 2.16
C ASP A 34 -2.10 -3.64 1.78
N GLN A 35 -2.49 -3.99 0.55
CA GLN A 35 -2.46 -5.38 0.11
C GLN A 35 -1.02 -5.83 -0.13
N GLN A 36 -0.44 -6.49 0.89
CA GLN A 36 0.80 -7.23 0.78
C GLN A 36 0.59 -8.46 -0.12
N LEU A 37 1.18 -8.44 -1.31
CA LEU A 37 1.16 -9.58 -2.22
C LEU A 37 2.42 -10.40 -2.03
N ASN A 38 2.29 -11.71 -1.94
CA ASN A 38 3.43 -12.60 -2.00
C ASN A 38 3.95 -12.71 -3.44
N ARG A 39 5.17 -13.25 -3.61
CA ARG A 39 5.79 -13.44 -4.93
C ARG A 39 4.91 -14.16 -5.95
N GLN A 40 4.12 -15.15 -5.54
CA GLN A 40 3.27 -15.91 -6.45
C GLN A 40 2.10 -15.05 -6.95
N GLN A 41 1.43 -14.36 -6.02
CA GLN A 41 0.33 -13.45 -6.32
C GLN A 41 0.78 -12.28 -7.20
N VAL A 42 2.00 -11.77 -7.03
CA VAL A 42 2.56 -10.72 -7.91
C VAL A 42 2.76 -11.23 -9.33
N LYS A 43 3.27 -12.46 -9.50
CA LYS A 43 3.43 -13.06 -10.83
C LYS A 43 2.09 -13.26 -11.53
N GLU A 44 1.09 -13.75 -10.80
CA GLU A 44 -0.27 -13.97 -11.30
C GLU A 44 -0.95 -12.64 -11.66
N TYR A 45 -0.86 -11.65 -10.78
CA TYR A 45 -1.41 -10.32 -11.00
C TYR A 45 -0.81 -9.61 -12.22
N LEU A 46 0.51 -9.73 -12.40
CA LEU A 46 1.21 -9.12 -13.53
C LEU A 46 1.22 -10.00 -14.79
N GLY A 47 0.74 -11.25 -14.71
CA GLY A 47 0.81 -12.22 -15.80
C GLY A 47 2.24 -12.52 -16.27
N ILE A 48 3.25 -12.45 -15.38
CA ILE A 48 4.67 -12.60 -15.73
C ILE A 48 5.27 -13.92 -15.26
N SER A 49 6.23 -14.42 -16.03
CA SER A 49 7.03 -15.60 -15.65
C SER A 49 7.98 -15.29 -14.50
N GLU A 50 8.47 -16.34 -13.84
CA GLU A 50 9.45 -16.21 -12.75
C GLU A 50 10.76 -15.54 -13.19
N SER A 51 11.22 -15.83 -14.42
CA SER A 51 12.41 -15.21 -14.99
C SER A 51 12.22 -13.70 -15.21
N THR A 52 11.03 -13.31 -15.67
CA THR A 52 10.66 -11.90 -15.87
C THR A 52 10.57 -11.15 -14.55
N TYR A 53 10.00 -11.79 -13.52
CA TYR A 53 9.98 -11.26 -12.15
C TYR A 53 11.41 -11.01 -11.65
N LYS A 54 12.31 -12.00 -11.73
CA LYS A 54 13.72 -11.85 -11.27
C LYS A 54 14.45 -10.75 -12.02
N ARG A 55 14.22 -10.61 -13.33
CA ARG A 55 14.78 -9.54 -14.14
C ARG A 55 14.28 -8.17 -13.67
N LYS A 56 12.96 -8.00 -13.49
CA LYS A 56 12.35 -6.75 -13.02
C LYS A 56 12.80 -6.36 -11.60
N VAL A 57 13.03 -7.33 -10.71
CA VAL A 57 13.62 -7.07 -9.38
C VAL A 57 15.05 -6.58 -9.53
N ARG A 58 15.85 -7.20 -10.39
CA ARG A 58 17.24 -6.79 -10.66
C ARG A 58 17.33 -5.40 -11.31
N GLU A 59 16.40 -5.09 -12.20
CA GLU A 59 16.28 -3.78 -12.87
C GLU A 59 15.71 -2.68 -11.96
N GLY A 60 15.31 -3.01 -10.73
CA GLY A 60 14.69 -2.04 -9.81
C GLY A 60 13.27 -1.63 -10.20
N ALA A 61 12.62 -2.36 -11.11
CA ALA A 61 11.20 -2.15 -11.39
C ALA A 61 10.34 -2.75 -10.27
N LEU A 62 10.75 -3.89 -9.69
CA LEU A 62 10.14 -4.58 -8.54
C LEU A 62 10.96 -4.42 -7.28
N HIS A 63 10.30 -3.90 -6.24
CA HIS A 63 10.87 -3.71 -4.90
C HIS A 63 10.19 -4.66 -3.90
N PRO A 64 10.61 -5.94 -3.82
CA PRO A 64 10.19 -6.82 -2.74
C PRO A 64 10.72 -6.30 -1.40
N MET A 65 9.85 -6.24 -0.40
CA MET A 65 10.24 -6.08 0.98
C MET A 65 10.60 -7.46 1.55
N LYS A 66 11.85 -7.64 1.97
CA LYS A 66 12.29 -8.87 2.62
C LYS A 66 11.85 -8.87 4.08
N LEU A 67 10.81 -9.62 4.39
CA LEU A 67 10.35 -9.87 5.76
C LEU A 67 10.73 -11.31 6.17
N PRO A 68 10.93 -11.59 7.46
CA PRO A 68 11.14 -12.95 7.93
C PRO A 68 9.89 -13.79 7.62
N GLY A 69 9.98 -14.68 6.62
CA GLY A 69 8.86 -15.43 6.06
C GLY A 69 8.70 -15.32 4.54
N GLY A 70 9.42 -14.41 3.87
CA GLY A 70 9.47 -14.33 2.40
C GLY A 70 9.50 -12.91 1.83
N ASP A 71 9.48 -12.84 0.49
CA ASP A 71 9.36 -11.58 -0.25
C ASP A 71 7.89 -11.12 -0.27
N ASN A 72 7.59 -9.98 0.36
CA ASN A 72 6.27 -9.34 0.33
C ASN A 72 6.31 -8.07 -0.51
N PHE A 73 5.23 -7.77 -1.22
CA PHE A 73 5.11 -6.63 -2.12
C PHE A 73 4.01 -5.69 -1.67
N ILE A 74 4.34 -4.40 -1.58
CA ILE A 74 3.37 -3.34 -1.34
C ILE A 74 2.93 -2.78 -2.72
N LYS A 75 1.63 -2.86 -3.01
CA LYS A 75 1.04 -2.46 -4.30
C LYS A 75 1.14 -0.94 -4.57
N ALA A 76 1.32 -0.13 -3.53
CA ALA A 76 1.55 1.32 -3.57
C ALA A 76 2.69 1.76 -4.52
N TYR A 77 3.81 1.03 -4.50
CA TYR A 77 5.03 1.44 -5.19
C TYR A 77 4.98 1.22 -6.71
N TRP A 78 3.87 0.68 -7.22
CA TRP A 78 3.72 0.24 -8.60
C TRP A 78 2.95 1.21 -9.50
N GLN A 79 2.07 2.05 -8.95
CA GLN A 79 1.29 2.98 -9.76
C GLN A 79 2.11 4.10 -10.41
N MET A 80 3.34 4.35 -9.95
CA MET A 80 4.18 5.44 -10.49
C MET A 80 5.02 5.03 -11.71
N SER A 81 5.21 3.74 -11.98
CA SER A 81 6.14 3.28 -13.05
C SER A 81 5.46 2.91 -14.37
N THR A 82 4.12 2.80 -14.40
CA THR A 82 3.36 2.42 -15.61
C THR A 82 2.81 3.59 -16.41
N ARG A 83 2.98 4.84 -15.96
CA ARG A 83 2.71 6.01 -16.83
C ARG A 83 3.95 6.32 -17.68
N LYS A 84 4.11 5.58 -18.78
CA LYS A 84 4.79 6.11 -19.96
C LYS A 84 3.73 6.51 -20.98
N VAL A 85 3.64 7.84 -21.20
CA VAL A 85 3.06 8.47 -22.39
C VAL A 85 3.95 8.15 -23.58
#